data_AF-A0A956SWV3-F1
#
_entry.id   AF-A0A956SWV3-F1
#
_cell.length_a   1.000
_cell.length_b   1.000
_cell.length_c   1.000
_cell.angle_alpha   90.00
_cell.angle_beta   90.00
_cell.angle_gamma   90.00
#
_symmetry.space_group_name_H-M   'P 1'
#
loop_
_entity.id
_entity.type
_entity.pdbx_description
1 polymer ?
#
loop_
_entity_poly.entity_id
_entity_poly.type
_entity_poly.pdbx_seq_one_letter_code
_entity_poly.pdbx_strand_id
1 'polypeptide(L)'
;MNALMLFAMIAFSSVLTAGLCLVGFVVLRRRMADDRVIGAETRSGRIIDQAHRAAGSIRADAETLAANEVQRRREKLEQELADRRDSLDRDEYRIAKAEEKVAKEQTRLERRLQEVEGREREAGRAEKRLQEAEDRYARLVEEVRAKLQEIGGLTADQAKQRIVDEIVDEARQEATRRVWEIEAETKEEAEKRAKRILGLAIQRYAGEYVAERTVSVVALPNDDMKGRII
;
A
#
# COMPACT_ATOMS: atom_id res chain seq x y z
N MET A 1 1.24 -152.03 -55.53
CA MET A 1 0.02 -151.25 -55.23
C MET A 1 0.15 -150.37 -53.96
N ASN A 2 1.01 -150.71 -52.99
CA ASN A 2 1.14 -149.96 -51.73
C ASN A 2 1.88 -148.62 -51.84
N ALA A 3 2.86 -148.48 -52.73
CA ALA A 3 3.63 -147.23 -52.87
C ALA A 3 2.81 -146.07 -53.46
N LEU A 4 1.96 -146.34 -54.45
CA LEU A 4 1.15 -145.31 -55.12
C LEU A 4 0.08 -144.72 -54.20
N MET A 5 -0.53 -145.54 -53.34
CA MET A 5 -1.47 -145.08 -52.31
C MET A 5 -0.79 -144.23 -51.22
N LEU A 6 0.45 -144.57 -50.84
CA LEU A 6 1.25 -143.79 -49.88
C LEU A 6 1.57 -142.38 -50.42
N PHE A 7 1.98 -142.27 -51.69
CA PHE A 7 2.21 -140.97 -52.34
C PHE A 7 0.93 -140.13 -52.46
N ALA A 8 -0.21 -140.75 -52.78
CA ALA A 8 -1.50 -140.06 -52.83
C ALA A 8 -1.94 -139.54 -51.45
N MET A 9 -1.72 -140.31 -50.37
CA MET A 9 -2.04 -139.88 -49.00
C MET A 9 -1.14 -138.72 -48.52
N ILE A 10 0.16 -138.76 -48.84
CA ILE A 10 1.10 -137.68 -48.51
C ILE A 10 0.75 -136.41 -49.29
N ALA A 11 0.42 -136.53 -50.57
CA ALA A 11 -0.03 -135.40 -51.39
C ALA A 11 -1.32 -134.78 -50.82
N PHE A 12 -2.32 -135.59 -50.46
CA PHE A 12 -3.56 -135.11 -49.85
C PHE A 12 -3.33 -134.42 -48.49
N SER A 13 -2.48 -134.99 -47.63
CA SER A 13 -2.05 -134.41 -46.36
C SER A 13 -1.35 -133.06 -46.53
N SER A 14 -0.46 -132.93 -47.51
CA SER A 14 0.26 -131.69 -47.81
C SER A 14 -0.66 -130.57 -48.31
N VAL A 15 -1.67 -130.91 -49.12
CA VAL A 15 -2.68 -129.95 -49.60
C VAL A 15 -3.60 -129.52 -48.45
N LEU A 16 -3.99 -130.45 -47.58
CA LEU A 16 -4.84 -130.15 -46.41
C LEU A 16 -4.12 -129.23 -45.42
N THR A 17 -2.85 -129.49 -45.14
CA THR A 17 -2.00 -128.66 -44.28
C THR A 17 -1.74 -127.28 -44.89
N ALA A 18 -1.42 -127.21 -46.18
CA ALA A 18 -1.27 -125.93 -46.89
C ALA A 18 -2.58 -125.12 -46.88
N GLY A 19 -3.74 -125.76 -47.06
CA GLY A 19 -5.06 -125.12 -46.98
C GLY A 19 -5.36 -124.57 -45.58
N LEU A 20 -5.10 -125.34 -44.53
CA LEU A 20 -5.24 -124.91 -43.13
C LEU A 20 -4.30 -123.75 -42.79
N CYS A 21 -3.05 -123.80 -43.24
CA CYS A 21 -2.10 -122.70 -43.09
C CYS A 21 -2.55 -121.43 -43.84
N LEU A 22 -3.09 -121.56 -45.06
CA LEU A 22 -3.61 -120.43 -45.84
C LEU A 22 -4.82 -119.79 -45.14
N VAL A 23 -5.77 -120.60 -44.69
CA VAL A 23 -6.95 -120.12 -43.94
C VAL A 23 -6.52 -119.45 -42.63
N GLY A 24 -5.61 -120.08 -41.87
CA GLY A 24 -5.05 -119.51 -40.65
C GLY A 24 -4.34 -118.16 -40.90
N PHE A 25 -3.55 -118.08 -41.97
CA PHE A 25 -2.86 -116.84 -42.37
C PHE A 25 -3.85 -115.73 -42.78
N VAL A 26 -4.89 -116.05 -43.55
CA VAL A 26 -5.92 -115.09 -43.95
C VAL A 26 -6.73 -114.60 -42.74
N VAL A 27 -7.10 -115.49 -41.82
CA VAL A 27 -7.83 -115.13 -40.59
C VAL A 27 -6.96 -114.27 -39.67
N LEU A 28 -5.68 -114.62 -39.48
CA LEU A 28 -4.74 -113.80 -38.70
C LEU A 28 -4.54 -112.42 -39.32
N ARG A 29 -4.39 -112.35 -40.65
CA ARG A 29 -4.23 -111.07 -41.37
C ARG A 29 -5.49 -110.20 -41.28
N ARG A 30 -6.69 -110.80 -41.34
CA ARG A 30 -7.96 -110.10 -41.12
C ARG A 30 -8.07 -109.58 -39.69
N ARG A 31 -7.81 -110.42 -38.67
CA ARG A 31 -7.80 -109.97 -37.26
C ARG A 31 -6.81 -108.85 -37.00
N MET A 32 -5.59 -108.93 -37.53
CA MET A 32 -4.60 -107.86 -37.37
C MET A 32 -5.02 -106.56 -38.08
N ALA A 33 -5.76 -106.65 -39.20
CA ALA A 33 -6.32 -105.47 -39.86
C ALA A 33 -7.45 -104.86 -39.01
N ASP A 34 -8.35 -105.69 -38.48
CA ASP A 34 -9.45 -105.26 -37.60
C ASP A 34 -8.90 -104.64 -36.30
N ASP A 35 -7.91 -105.25 -35.65
CA ASP A 35 -7.25 -104.71 -34.46
C ASP A 35 -6.55 -103.37 -34.74
N ARG A 36 -5.99 -103.18 -35.94
CA ARG A 36 -5.40 -101.90 -36.35
C ARG A 36 -6.48 -100.84 -36.57
N VAL A 37 -7.63 -101.20 -37.15
CA VAL A 37 -8.77 -100.30 -37.32
C VAL A 37 -9.35 -99.90 -35.97
N ILE A 38 -9.63 -100.87 -35.09
CA ILE A 38 -10.13 -100.64 -33.72
C ILE A 38 -9.13 -99.82 -32.91
N GLY A 39 -7.83 -100.12 -33.03
CA GLY A 39 -6.76 -99.36 -32.40
C GLY A 39 -6.66 -97.92 -32.90
N ALA A 40 -6.86 -97.69 -34.21
CA ALA A 40 -6.89 -96.36 -34.80
C ALA A 40 -8.13 -95.57 -34.37
N GLU A 41 -9.31 -96.19 -34.38
CA GLU A 41 -10.56 -95.60 -33.91
C GLU A 41 -10.48 -95.21 -32.42
N THR A 42 -9.95 -96.09 -31.58
CA THR A 42 -9.76 -95.82 -30.14
C THR A 42 -8.80 -94.66 -29.92
N ARG A 43 -7.70 -94.59 -30.68
CA ARG A 43 -6.75 -93.47 -30.61
C ARG A 43 -7.39 -92.17 -31.09
N SER A 44 -8.13 -92.21 -32.18
CA SER A 44 -8.87 -91.06 -32.71
C SER A 44 -9.89 -90.54 -31.69
N GLY A 45 -10.67 -91.44 -31.08
CA GLY A 45 -11.61 -91.10 -30.01
C GLY A 45 -10.92 -90.44 -28.82
N ARG A 46 -9.79 -91.00 -28.37
CA ARG A 46 -8.99 -90.40 -27.28
C ARG A 46 -8.46 -89.00 -27.63
N ILE A 47 -8.02 -88.78 -28.87
CA ILE A 47 -7.56 -87.46 -29.34
C ILE A 47 -8.71 -86.47 -29.32
N ILE A 48 -9.89 -86.86 -29.81
CA ILE A 48 -11.10 -86.02 -29.80
C ILE A 48 -11.52 -85.70 -28.36
N ASP A 49 -11.54 -86.68 -27.46
CA ASP A 49 -11.86 -86.47 -26.04
C ASP A 49 -10.84 -85.56 -25.33
N GLN A 50 -9.56 -85.70 -25.67
CA GLN A 50 -8.51 -84.81 -25.16
C GLN A 50 -8.68 -83.40 -25.71
N ALA A 51 -9.00 -83.26 -27.00
CA ALA A 51 -9.26 -81.96 -27.61
C ALA A 51 -10.50 -81.28 -27.00
N HIS A 52 -11.57 -82.02 -26.72
CA HIS A 52 -12.75 -81.49 -26.04
C HIS A 52 -12.45 -81.08 -24.60
N ARG A 53 -11.69 -81.88 -23.84
CA ARG A 53 -11.25 -81.50 -22.49
C ARG A 53 -10.35 -80.28 -22.49
N ALA A 54 -9.38 -80.21 -23.40
CA ALA A 54 -8.51 -79.06 -23.55
C ALA A 54 -9.29 -77.80 -23.94
N ALA A 55 -10.22 -77.89 -24.89
CA ALA A 55 -11.11 -76.78 -25.26
C ALA A 55 -11.99 -76.33 -24.08
N GLY A 56 -12.51 -77.28 -23.30
CA GLY A 56 -13.27 -76.99 -22.07
C GLY A 56 -12.43 -76.25 -21.03
N SER A 57 -11.20 -76.70 -20.79
CA SER A 57 -10.25 -76.03 -19.87
C SER A 57 -9.91 -74.64 -20.34
N ILE A 58 -9.52 -74.47 -21.61
CA ILE A 58 -9.17 -73.17 -22.19
C ILE A 58 -10.34 -72.19 -22.06
N ARG A 59 -11.57 -72.65 -22.30
CA ARG A 59 -12.76 -71.82 -22.13
C ARG A 59 -12.98 -71.41 -20.67
N ALA A 60 -12.89 -72.36 -19.74
CA ALA A 60 -13.06 -72.09 -18.31
C ALA A 60 -11.98 -71.13 -17.77
N ASP A 61 -10.73 -71.32 -18.21
CA ASP A 61 -9.60 -70.46 -17.87
C ASP A 61 -9.80 -69.06 -18.46
N ALA A 62 -10.24 -68.95 -19.72
CA ALA A 62 -10.55 -67.66 -20.36
C ALA A 62 -11.69 -66.92 -19.65
N GLU A 63 -12.76 -67.62 -19.26
CA GLU A 63 -13.88 -67.05 -18.50
C GLU A 63 -13.42 -66.54 -17.13
N THR A 64 -12.57 -67.30 -16.44
CA THR A 64 -12.01 -66.92 -15.13
C THR A 64 -11.04 -65.74 -15.23
N LEU A 65 -10.17 -65.72 -16.23
CA LEU A 65 -9.27 -64.60 -16.49
C LEU A 65 -10.04 -63.33 -16.84
N ALA A 66 -11.09 -63.44 -17.67
CA ALA A 66 -11.96 -62.31 -18.00
C ALA A 66 -12.69 -61.79 -16.74
N ALA A 67 -13.22 -62.67 -15.90
CA ALA A 67 -13.86 -62.30 -14.65
C ALA A 67 -12.89 -61.60 -13.69
N ASN A 68 -11.67 -62.11 -13.53
CA ASN A 68 -10.63 -61.51 -12.69
C ASN A 68 -10.20 -60.13 -13.20
N GLU A 69 -10.07 -59.95 -14.51
CA GLU A 69 -9.72 -58.65 -15.10
C GLU A 69 -10.84 -57.63 -14.92
N VAL A 70 -12.10 -58.04 -15.09
CA VAL A 70 -13.26 -57.18 -14.81
C VAL A 70 -13.29 -56.78 -13.34
N GLN A 71 -13.06 -57.72 -12.42
CA GLN A 71 -13.02 -57.44 -10.99
C GLN A 71 -11.89 -56.47 -10.63
N ARG A 72 -10.68 -56.70 -11.14
CA ARG A 72 -9.53 -55.82 -10.94
C ARG A 72 -9.78 -54.41 -11.48
N ARG A 73 -10.45 -54.28 -12.62
CA ARG A 73 -10.84 -52.97 -13.18
C ARG A 73 -11.87 -52.28 -12.31
N ARG A 74 -12.84 -53.01 -11.76
CA ARG A 74 -13.83 -52.46 -10.82
C ARG A 74 -13.16 -51.93 -9.56
N GLU A 75 -12.26 -52.70 -8.95
CA GLU A 75 -11.53 -52.28 -7.75
C GLU A 75 -10.70 -51.01 -7.99
N LYS A 76 -10.01 -50.93 -9.13
CA LYS A 76 -9.28 -49.70 -9.52
C LYS A 76 -10.21 -48.50 -9.68
N LEU A 77 -11.35 -48.67 -10.35
CA LEU A 77 -12.32 -47.60 -10.52
C LEU A 77 -12.93 -47.17 -9.18
N GLU A 78 -13.23 -48.10 -8.29
CA GLU A 78 -13.73 -47.79 -6.96
C GLU A 78 -12.70 -47.01 -6.14
N GLN A 79 -11.42 -47.40 -6.23
CA GLN A 79 -10.33 -46.66 -5.59
C GLN A 79 -10.17 -45.25 -6.17
N GLU A 80 -10.13 -45.11 -7.50
CA GLU A 80 -10.04 -43.80 -8.15
C GLU A 80 -11.23 -42.89 -7.81
N LEU A 81 -12.44 -43.45 -7.71
CA LEU A 81 -13.63 -42.72 -7.29
C LEU A 81 -13.57 -42.31 -5.82
N ALA A 82 -13.05 -43.17 -4.94
CA ALA A 82 -12.84 -42.84 -3.53
C ALA A 82 -11.81 -41.70 -3.39
N ASP A 83 -10.65 -41.82 -4.05
CA ASP A 83 -9.63 -40.77 -4.05
C ASP A 83 -10.16 -39.46 -4.62
N ARG A 84 -11.00 -39.54 -5.67
CA ARG A 84 -11.62 -38.36 -6.26
C ARG A 84 -12.62 -37.72 -5.31
N ARG A 85 -13.46 -38.50 -4.62
CA ARG A 85 -14.39 -37.99 -3.59
C ARG A 85 -13.63 -37.29 -2.48
N ASP A 86 -12.60 -37.92 -1.92
CA ASP A 86 -11.76 -37.29 -0.88
C ASP A 86 -11.07 -36.01 -1.38
N SER A 87 -10.67 -35.96 -2.66
CA SER A 87 -10.13 -34.73 -3.25
C SER A 87 -11.18 -33.62 -3.33
N LEU A 88 -12.41 -33.96 -3.73
CA LEU A 88 -13.51 -33.01 -3.85
C LEU A 88 -13.94 -32.49 -2.47
N ASP A 89 -14.08 -33.36 -1.47
CA ASP A 89 -14.46 -32.96 -0.11
C ASP A 89 -13.43 -31.99 0.50
N ARG A 90 -12.13 -32.22 0.24
CA ARG A 90 -11.06 -31.30 0.66
C ARG A 90 -11.14 -29.95 -0.04
N ASP A 91 -11.42 -29.94 -1.34
CA ASP A 91 -11.56 -28.71 -2.10
C ASP A 91 -12.82 -27.94 -1.70
N GLU A 92 -13.95 -28.61 -1.49
CA GLU A 92 -15.18 -28.03 -0.96
C GLU A 92 -14.95 -27.39 0.41
N TYR A 93 -14.27 -28.09 1.33
CA TYR A 93 -13.93 -27.53 2.64
C TYR A 93 -13.05 -26.28 2.52
N ARG A 94 -12.05 -26.30 1.62
CA ARG A 94 -11.18 -25.13 1.38
C ARG A 94 -11.95 -23.95 0.79
N ILE A 95 -12.86 -24.21 -0.16
CA ILE A 95 -13.71 -23.21 -0.78
C ILE A 95 -14.64 -22.61 0.27
N ALA A 96 -15.36 -23.42 1.04
CA ALA A 96 -16.27 -22.96 2.08
C ALA A 96 -15.56 -22.06 3.11
N LYS A 97 -14.34 -22.43 3.51
CA LYS A 97 -13.52 -21.61 4.43
C LYS A 97 -13.07 -20.29 3.79
N ALA A 98 -12.76 -20.28 2.49
CA ALA A 98 -12.43 -19.06 1.76
C ALA A 98 -13.65 -18.15 1.61
N GLU A 99 -14.82 -18.70 1.31
CA GLU A 99 -16.10 -17.98 1.24
C GLU A 99 -16.47 -17.35 2.59
N GLU A 100 -16.33 -18.08 3.69
CA GLU A 100 -16.57 -17.54 5.04
C GLU A 100 -15.63 -16.35 5.34
N LYS A 101 -14.35 -16.45 4.95
CA LYS A 101 -13.39 -15.36 5.11
C LYS A 101 -13.80 -14.13 4.27
N VAL A 102 -14.19 -14.35 3.02
CA VAL A 102 -14.64 -13.26 2.13
C VAL A 102 -15.89 -12.59 2.68
N ALA A 103 -16.88 -13.36 3.14
CA ALA A 103 -18.11 -12.84 3.74
C ALA A 103 -17.81 -11.98 4.98
N LYS A 104 -16.90 -12.43 5.86
CA LYS A 104 -16.47 -11.64 7.04
C LYS A 104 -15.81 -10.31 6.65
N GLU A 105 -14.94 -10.32 5.65
CA GLU A 105 -14.30 -9.09 5.16
C GLU A 105 -15.30 -8.16 4.47
N GLN A 106 -16.28 -8.69 3.74
CA GLN A 106 -17.38 -7.90 3.17
C GLN A 106 -18.19 -7.18 4.25
N THR A 107 -18.66 -7.91 5.27
CA THR A 107 -19.39 -7.29 6.39
C THR A 107 -18.54 -6.24 7.12
N ARG A 108 -17.23 -6.48 7.27
CA ARG A 108 -16.31 -5.51 7.87
C ARG A 108 -16.17 -4.26 7.00
N LEU A 109 -16.04 -4.41 5.69
CA LEU A 109 -15.94 -3.30 4.73
C LEU A 109 -17.23 -2.49 4.70
N GLU A 110 -18.40 -3.14 4.70
CA GLU A 110 -19.70 -2.48 4.76
C GLU A 110 -19.86 -1.62 6.01
N ARG A 111 -19.46 -2.14 7.18
CA ARG A 111 -19.46 -1.35 8.43
C ARG A 111 -18.54 -0.13 8.34
N ARG A 112 -17.32 -0.30 7.82
CA ARG A 112 -16.39 0.83 7.64
C ARG A 112 -16.92 1.86 6.65
N LEU A 113 -17.59 1.44 5.58
CA LEU A 113 -18.24 2.34 4.64
C LEU A 113 -19.34 3.15 5.33
N GLN A 114 -20.20 2.51 6.11
CA GLN A 114 -21.24 3.21 6.89
C GLN A 114 -20.66 4.20 7.91
N GLU A 115 -19.58 3.84 8.59
CA GLU A 115 -18.86 4.75 9.51
C GLU A 115 -18.29 5.96 8.77
N VAL A 116 -17.67 5.75 7.60
CA VAL A 116 -17.11 6.82 6.78
C VAL A 116 -18.22 7.74 6.25
N GLU A 117 -19.30 7.19 5.70
CA GLU A 117 -20.46 7.97 5.26
C GLU A 117 -21.08 8.78 6.40
N GLY A 118 -21.15 8.21 7.60
CA GLY A 118 -21.59 8.92 8.81
C GLY A 118 -20.71 10.12 9.12
N ARG A 119 -19.39 9.92 9.12
CA ARG A 119 -18.41 10.98 9.36
C ARG A 119 -18.42 12.06 8.28
N GLU A 120 -18.57 11.70 7.01
CA GLU A 120 -18.68 12.66 5.91
C GLU A 120 -19.93 13.53 6.06
N ARG A 121 -21.07 12.93 6.44
CA ARG A 121 -22.31 13.69 6.71
C ARG A 121 -22.14 14.64 7.89
N GLU A 122 -21.47 14.21 8.96
CA GLU A 122 -21.18 15.06 10.12
C GLU A 122 -20.23 16.21 9.76
N ALA A 123 -19.16 15.92 9.01
CA ALA A 123 -18.22 16.91 8.51
C ALA A 123 -18.92 17.96 7.63
N GLY A 124 -19.72 17.53 6.64
CA GLY A 124 -20.49 18.45 5.79
C GLY A 124 -21.50 19.31 6.58
N ARG A 125 -22.08 18.78 7.67
CA ARG A 125 -22.92 19.59 8.57
C ARG A 125 -22.11 20.57 9.41
N ALA A 126 -20.89 20.22 9.80
CA ALA A 126 -19.99 21.11 10.53
C ALA A 126 -19.49 22.25 9.62
N GLU A 127 -19.10 21.94 8.38
CA GLU A 127 -18.70 22.92 7.37
C GLU A 127 -19.80 23.93 7.08
N LYS A 128 -21.05 23.48 6.87
CA LYS A 128 -22.18 24.40 6.68
C LYS A 128 -22.40 25.31 7.89
N ARG A 129 -22.34 24.77 9.11
CA ARG A 129 -22.47 25.57 10.33
C ARG A 129 -21.34 26.58 10.49
N LEU A 130 -20.12 26.20 10.12
CA LEU A 130 -18.96 27.09 10.14
C LEU A 130 -19.16 28.23 9.13
N GLN A 131 -19.56 27.92 7.90
CA GLN A 131 -19.84 28.93 6.87
C GLN A 131 -20.93 29.91 7.32
N GLU A 132 -22.03 29.42 7.89
CA GLU A 132 -23.09 30.28 8.43
C GLU A 132 -22.61 31.15 9.62
N ALA A 133 -21.65 30.66 10.41
CA ALA A 133 -21.06 31.42 11.51
C ALA A 133 -20.11 32.50 10.99
N GLU A 134 -19.28 32.19 9.99
CA GLU A 134 -18.41 33.15 9.30
C GLU A 134 -19.22 34.26 8.63
N ASP A 135 -20.28 33.92 7.90
CA ASP A 135 -21.16 34.90 7.27
C ASP A 135 -21.90 35.80 8.28
N ARG A 136 -22.24 35.26 9.45
CA ARG A 136 -22.83 36.03 10.55
C ARG A 136 -21.80 36.95 11.19
N TYR A 137 -20.59 36.44 11.43
CA TYR A 137 -19.50 37.21 12.01
C TYR A 137 -19.11 38.38 11.11
N ALA A 138 -18.97 38.15 9.80
CA ALA A 138 -18.68 39.19 8.82
C ALA A 138 -19.75 40.30 8.83
N ARG A 139 -21.04 39.92 8.88
CA ARG A 139 -22.14 40.88 9.01
C ARG A 139 -22.09 41.67 10.31
N LEU A 140 -21.83 41.01 11.42
CA LEU A 140 -21.73 41.66 12.73
C LEU A 140 -20.56 42.66 12.78
N VAL A 141 -19.42 42.30 12.18
CA VAL A 141 -18.25 43.19 12.08
C VAL A 141 -18.60 44.45 11.29
N GLU A 142 -19.29 44.31 10.16
CA GLU A 142 -19.73 45.47 9.36
C GLU A 142 -20.78 46.31 10.10
N GLU A 143 -21.73 45.69 10.82
CA GLU A 143 -22.71 46.41 11.63
C GLU A 143 -22.05 47.18 12.78
N VAL A 144 -21.08 46.57 13.48
CA VAL A 144 -20.31 47.23 14.54
C VAL A 144 -19.49 48.37 13.98
N ARG A 145 -18.85 48.20 12.82
CA ARG A 145 -18.13 49.27 12.13
C ARG A 145 -19.06 50.44 11.79
N ALA A 146 -20.24 50.16 11.24
CA ALA A 146 -21.23 51.17 10.90
C ALA A 146 -21.71 51.93 12.16
N LYS A 147 -22.04 51.22 13.24
CA LYS A 147 -22.44 51.85 14.51
C LYS A 147 -21.32 52.64 15.18
N LEU A 148 -20.06 52.19 15.10
CA LEU A 148 -18.92 52.95 15.60
C LEU A 148 -18.71 54.24 14.80
N GLN A 149 -18.91 54.21 13.48
CA GLN A 149 -18.89 55.41 12.64
C GLN A 149 -20.04 56.37 13.00
N GLU A 150 -21.23 55.83 13.27
CA GLU A 150 -22.42 56.62 13.68
C GLU A 150 -22.22 57.27 15.06
N ILE A 151 -21.85 56.50 16.08
CA ILE A 151 -21.66 56.97 17.46
C ILE A 151 -20.44 57.90 17.56
N GLY A 152 -19.37 57.60 16.82
CA GLY A 152 -18.17 58.43 16.76
C GLY A 152 -18.39 59.77 16.04
N GLY A 153 -19.48 59.92 15.28
CA GLY A 153 -19.80 61.12 14.50
C GLY A 153 -18.76 61.47 13.43
N LEU A 154 -17.78 60.58 13.21
CA LEU A 154 -16.64 60.74 12.33
C LEU A 154 -16.41 59.41 11.61
N THR A 155 -16.28 59.45 10.30
CA THR A 155 -15.79 58.29 9.55
C THR A 155 -14.35 57.96 9.96
N ALA A 156 -13.88 56.74 9.73
CA ALA A 156 -12.50 56.34 10.07
C ALA A 156 -11.46 57.29 9.45
N ASP A 157 -11.74 57.77 8.23
CA ASP A 157 -10.91 58.76 7.56
C ASP A 157 -10.98 60.12 8.23
N GLN A 158 -12.18 60.60 8.61
CA GLN A 158 -12.34 61.86 9.33
C GLN A 158 -11.69 61.84 10.73
N ALA A 159 -11.77 60.73 11.46
CA ALA A 159 -11.11 60.57 12.75
C ALA A 159 -9.57 60.61 12.61
N LYS A 160 -9.04 59.91 11.60
CA LYS A 160 -7.61 59.94 11.28
C LYS A 160 -7.14 61.35 10.90
N GLN A 161 -7.94 62.06 10.12
CA GLN A 161 -7.62 63.42 9.68
C GLN A 161 -7.61 64.40 10.86
N ARG A 162 -8.60 64.31 11.75
CA ARG A 162 -8.67 65.14 12.96
C ARG A 162 -7.47 64.93 13.89
N ILE A 163 -7.05 63.68 14.11
CA ILE A 163 -5.87 63.38 14.93
C ILE A 163 -4.60 63.98 14.30
N VAL A 164 -4.46 63.91 12.98
CA VAL A 164 -3.33 64.51 12.26
C VAL A 164 -3.34 66.03 12.41
N ASP A 165 -4.49 66.67 12.26
CA ASP A 165 -4.62 68.13 12.40
C ASP A 165 -4.30 68.60 13.82
N GLU A 166 -4.77 67.89 14.85
CA GLU A 166 -4.46 68.19 16.26
C GLU A 166 -2.96 68.08 16.56
N ILE A 167 -2.28 67.03 16.08
CA ILE A 167 -0.83 66.87 16.24
C ILE A 167 -0.06 68.01 15.54
N VAL A 168 -0.50 68.41 14.35
CA VAL A 168 0.13 69.51 13.60
C VAL A 168 -0.02 70.84 14.34
N ASP A 169 -1.18 71.10 14.92
CA ASP A 169 -1.41 72.34 15.69
C ASP A 169 -0.65 72.36 17.01
N GLU A 170 -0.54 71.24 17.74
CA GLU A 170 0.32 71.13 18.92
C GLU A 170 1.79 71.41 18.57
N ALA A 171 2.30 70.78 17.50
CA ALA A 171 3.67 70.99 17.04
C ALA A 171 3.94 72.46 16.67
N ARG A 172 2.97 73.15 16.06
CA ARG A 172 3.07 74.59 15.75
C ARG A 172 3.10 75.46 17.01
N GLN A 173 2.27 75.16 18.00
CA GLN A 173 2.25 75.90 19.26
C GLN A 173 3.56 75.73 20.02
N GLU A 174 4.11 74.52 20.06
CA GLU A 174 5.39 74.25 20.72
C GLU A 174 6.56 74.91 19.99
N ALA A 175 6.58 74.86 18.64
CA ALA A 175 7.55 75.59 17.85
C ALA A 175 7.49 77.11 18.12
N THR A 176 6.29 77.68 18.22
CA THR A 176 6.10 79.11 18.54
C THR A 176 6.63 79.46 19.92
N ARG A 177 6.34 78.62 20.94
CA ARG A 177 6.85 78.80 22.29
C ARG A 177 8.37 78.74 22.32
N ARG A 178 8.96 77.80 21.58
CA ARG A 178 10.42 77.66 21.49
C ARG A 178 11.07 78.86 20.82
N VAL A 179 10.44 79.43 19.79
CA VAL A 179 10.91 80.68 19.17
C VAL A 179 10.90 81.83 20.18
N TRP A 180 9.84 81.99 20.96
CA TRP A 180 9.78 83.03 22.00
C TRP A 180 10.84 82.84 23.11
N GLU A 181 11.08 81.59 23.54
CA GLU A 181 12.16 81.29 24.48
C GLU A 181 13.53 81.68 23.91
N ILE A 182 13.81 81.29 22.66
CA ILE A 182 15.05 81.65 21.97
C ILE A 182 15.20 83.17 21.84
N GLU A 183 14.13 83.88 21.48
CA GLU A 183 14.15 85.35 21.38
C GLU A 183 14.42 86.00 22.74
N ALA A 184 13.80 85.51 23.81
CA ALA A 184 14.01 86.00 25.17
C ALA A 184 15.45 85.77 25.65
N GLU A 185 15.97 84.55 25.49
CA GLU A 185 17.35 84.19 25.82
C GLU A 185 18.35 85.04 25.00
N THR A 186 18.09 85.23 23.71
CA THR A 186 18.92 86.04 22.82
C THR A 186 18.95 87.49 23.28
N LYS A 187 17.81 88.05 23.68
CA LYS A 187 17.72 89.42 24.20
C LYS A 187 18.46 89.58 25.52
N GLU A 188 18.34 88.62 26.43
CA GLU A 188 19.06 88.63 27.71
C GLU A 188 20.59 88.53 27.51
N GLU A 189 21.04 87.64 26.64
CA GLU A 189 22.46 87.48 26.33
C GLU A 189 23.03 88.70 25.60
N ALA A 190 22.24 89.31 24.70
CA ALA A 190 22.61 90.57 24.05
C ALA A 190 22.77 91.70 25.07
N GLU A 191 21.87 91.82 26.05
CA GLU A 191 21.97 92.82 27.11
C GLU A 191 23.18 92.58 28.02
N LYS A 192 23.44 91.32 28.41
CA LYS A 192 24.64 90.93 29.17
C LYS A 192 25.92 91.28 28.40
N ARG A 193 25.99 90.97 27.10
CA ARG A 193 27.12 91.35 26.24
C ARG A 193 27.28 92.86 26.12
N ALA A 194 26.19 93.60 25.91
CA ALA A 194 26.23 95.06 25.81
C ALA A 194 26.78 95.69 27.10
N LYS A 195 26.28 95.27 28.27
CA LYS A 195 26.80 95.72 29.58
C LYS A 195 28.27 95.39 29.77
N ARG A 196 28.71 94.20 29.33
CA ARG A 196 30.13 93.79 29.38
C ARG A 196 31.02 94.68 28.50
N ILE A 197 30.59 94.98 27.27
CA ILE A 197 31.31 95.84 26.34
C ILE A 197 31.41 97.27 26.89
N LEU A 198 30.30 97.82 27.40
CA LEU A 198 30.29 99.13 28.08
C LEU A 198 31.23 99.14 29.29
N GLY A 199 31.19 98.11 30.13
CA GLY A 199 32.09 97.99 31.27
C GLY A 199 33.57 97.96 30.86
N LEU A 200 33.91 97.20 29.81
CA LEU A 200 35.27 97.14 29.28
C LEU A 200 35.73 98.49 28.70
N ALA A 201 34.85 99.19 28.00
CA ALA A 201 35.13 100.52 27.47
C ALA A 201 35.39 101.52 28.61
N ILE A 202 34.53 101.55 29.64
CA ILE A 202 34.73 102.39 30.82
C ILE A 202 36.06 102.04 31.51
N GLN A 203 36.35 100.75 31.75
CA GLN A 203 37.60 100.32 32.36
C GLN A 203 38.83 100.81 31.58
N ARG A 204 38.77 100.79 30.24
CA ARG A 204 39.88 101.20 29.36
C ARG A 204 40.11 102.71 29.36
N TYR A 205 39.05 103.53 29.35
CA TYR A 205 39.18 105.00 29.26
C TYR A 205 39.18 105.72 30.61
N ALA A 206 38.70 105.10 31.69
CA ALA A 206 38.61 105.75 33.01
C ALA A 206 39.97 106.18 33.55
N GLY A 207 41.04 105.39 33.32
CA GLY A 207 42.39 105.73 33.76
C GLY A 207 42.93 107.01 33.12
N GLU A 208 42.88 107.09 31.79
CA GLU A 208 43.28 108.30 31.05
C GLU A 208 42.41 109.51 31.42
N TYR A 209 41.10 109.33 31.51
CA TYR A 209 40.18 110.41 31.87
C TYR A 209 40.42 111.00 33.27
N VAL A 210 40.67 110.14 34.26
CA VAL A 210 40.96 110.60 35.63
C VAL A 210 42.33 111.27 35.68
N ALA A 211 43.34 110.71 35.02
CA ALA A 211 44.68 111.29 34.95
C ALA A 211 44.67 112.68 34.31
N GLU A 212 43.90 112.90 33.24
CA GLU A 212 43.80 114.20 32.59
C GLU A 212 43.09 115.25 33.46
N ARG A 213 42.05 114.86 34.20
CA ARG A 213 41.23 115.81 34.98
C ARG A 213 41.74 116.13 36.38
N THR A 214 42.56 115.27 36.99
CA THR A 214 42.98 115.43 38.40
C THR A 214 44.39 115.98 38.59
N VAL A 215 45.21 116.07 37.54
CA VAL A 215 46.56 116.63 37.64
C VAL A 215 46.52 118.13 37.39
N SER A 216 46.54 118.92 38.47
CA SER A 216 46.76 120.37 38.41
C SER A 216 48.24 120.66 38.60
N VAL A 217 48.90 121.16 37.55
CA VAL A 217 50.30 121.60 37.64
C VAL A 217 50.33 123.00 38.25
N VAL A 218 50.84 123.12 39.47
CA VAL A 218 51.09 124.41 40.12
C VAL A 218 52.53 124.82 39.85
N ALA A 219 52.73 125.93 39.14
CA ALA A 219 54.05 126.52 38.91
C ALA A 219 54.54 127.21 40.20
N LEU A 220 55.67 126.75 40.76
CA LEU A 220 56.27 127.36 41.95
C LEU A 220 57.14 128.57 41.55
N PRO A 221 56.99 129.74 42.21
CA PRO A 221 57.68 130.97 41.85
C PRO A 221 59.13 131.11 42.36
N ASN A 222 59.66 130.16 43.15
CA ASN A 222 61.07 130.17 43.59
C ASN A 222 61.55 128.76 44.00
N ASP A 223 62.78 128.39 43.63
CA ASP A 223 63.37 127.05 43.84
C ASP A 223 63.60 126.68 45.33
N ASP A 224 63.62 127.67 46.22
CA ASP A 224 63.75 127.45 47.68
C ASP A 224 62.53 126.73 48.27
N MET A 225 61.34 126.87 47.65
CA MET A 225 60.13 126.14 48.05
C MET A 225 60.14 124.66 47.61
N LYS A 226 61.00 124.28 46.67
CA LYS A 226 61.06 122.90 46.13
C LYS A 226 61.70 121.93 47.12
N GLY A 227 62.67 122.37 47.92
CA GLY A 227 63.35 121.56 48.93
C GLY A 227 62.52 121.20 50.17
N ARG A 228 61.30 121.75 50.31
CA ARG A 228 60.39 121.48 51.45
C ARG A 228 59.16 120.64 51.10
N ILE A 229 58.90 120.37 49.82
CA ILE A 229 57.65 119.72 49.35
C ILE A 229 57.93 118.46 48.51
N ILE A 230 59.20 118.11 48.26
CA ILE A 230 59.61 116.79 47.72
C ILE A 230 59.80 115.81 48.88
#